data_AF-A0ABC8UNP2-F1
#
_entry.id   AF-A0ABC8UNP2-F1
#
_cell.length_a   1.000
_cell.length_b   1.000
_cell.length_c   1.000
_cell.angle_alpha   90.00
_cell.angle_beta   90.00
_cell.angle_gamma   90.00
#
_symmetry.space_group_name_H-M   'P 1'
#
loop_
_entity.id
_entity.type
_entity.pdbx_description
1 polymer ?
#
loop_
_entity_poly.entity_id
_entity_poly.type
_entity_poly.pdbx_seq_one_letter_code
_entity_poly.pdbx_strand_id
1 'polypeptide(L)'
;MKTQVIFKATLIWLTLCMWISMEVTCGTGNASVSPSTPRVVNVGALFTLNSVIGQSAKPALVAAIDDVNSDPSILSGTKLNLILHDTNCSGFLGTVEALQLMEKDVVAAIGPQSSGIAHVISHVVNELHVPLLSFGATDPSLSALQYPYFLRTTQSDYFQMYAVADLVQFYGWKEVVAIFVDDDYGRNGISVLGDALAKKRAKISYKAAFTPGASRNDINDLLLGVNLMESRVYVVHVNPDSGLSIFAEAKKLGMLSSGYVWIATDWFPSLLDSLESIDAETRDLLQGVLALRHHTADSDLKKRFTTRWETLKDKKSSSFNSYAFYAYDSVWLLAHALNVFFREGGNVSFSYDPKLKDTNGSALQLTALRNFDQGQKLLQILITMNFTGLSGQIQFDLEKNLIHPAFDVLNFGGNGLRSIGYWSNYSLLSVVAPEILFAKPPNTSTSNQHLYSVIWPGETTAKPRGWVFPNNGKPLRIAVPYRISYQEFVSKDKGPKGVRGYCIDVFEAAISLLPYPVPRTYIPYGDGLRNPSYNNIVNDVSQNVSMCSYINNLDLLSI
;
A
#
# COMPACT_ATOMS: atom_id res chain seq x y z
N MET A 1 -48.56 -49.47 58.06
CA MET A 1 -47.83 -48.76 59.14
C MET A 1 -47.25 -47.49 58.55
N LYS A 2 -47.38 -46.27 59.11
CA LYS A 2 -48.25 -45.73 60.18
C LYS A 2 -48.58 -44.27 59.76
N THR A 3 -49.86 -43.90 59.68
CA THR A 3 -50.51 -42.88 60.55
C THR A 3 -50.12 -41.42 60.24
N GLN A 4 -50.89 -40.72 59.37
CA GLN A 4 -51.83 -39.59 59.66
C GLN A 4 -51.14 -38.23 59.94
N VAL A 5 -51.71 -37.05 59.62
CA VAL A 5 -52.98 -36.39 60.06
C VAL A 5 -53.37 -35.35 58.96
N ILE A 6 -54.57 -35.33 58.34
CA ILE A 6 -55.87 -34.73 58.78
C ILE A 6 -55.76 -33.18 58.91
N PHE A 7 -56.59 -32.28 58.35
CA PHE A 7 -57.90 -32.27 57.64
C PHE A 7 -58.02 -30.91 56.84
N LYS A 8 -59.06 -30.47 56.09
CA LYS A 8 -60.43 -30.95 55.74
C LYS A 8 -60.84 -30.49 54.30
N ALA A 9 -62.01 -29.84 54.08
CA ALA A 9 -62.55 -29.33 52.80
C ALA A 9 -63.65 -28.25 53.01
N THR A 10 -64.50 -27.96 51.99
CA THR A 10 -65.69 -27.05 51.93
C THR A 10 -65.43 -25.52 51.91
N LEU A 11 -66.22 -24.64 51.26
CA LEU A 11 -67.49 -24.77 50.49
C LEU A 11 -67.59 -23.69 49.36
N ILE A 12 -68.49 -23.92 48.38
CA ILE A 12 -68.92 -23.01 47.30
C ILE A 12 -69.69 -21.78 47.83
N TRP A 13 -69.66 -20.64 47.12
CA TRP A 13 -70.86 -19.80 46.91
C TRP A 13 -70.76 -18.97 45.62
N LEU A 14 -71.88 -18.78 44.90
CA LEU A 14 -72.01 -17.84 43.78
C LEU A 14 -72.65 -16.54 44.27
N THR A 15 -72.21 -15.40 43.74
CA THR A 15 -72.99 -14.15 43.76
C THR A 15 -72.93 -13.47 42.40
N LEU A 16 -74.06 -13.47 41.70
CA LEU A 16 -74.30 -12.72 40.46
C LEU A 16 -74.99 -11.39 40.82
N CYS A 17 -74.51 -10.25 40.32
CA CYS A 17 -75.41 -9.14 39.94
C CYS A 17 -74.74 -7.94 39.21
N MET A 18 -75.55 -7.33 38.34
CA MET A 18 -75.60 -5.93 37.91
C MET A 18 -74.44 -5.30 37.10
N TRP A 19 -74.80 -4.90 35.87
CA TRP A 19 -74.14 -3.87 35.08
C TRP A 19 -74.32 -2.47 35.71
N ILE A 20 -73.35 -1.58 35.48
CA ILE A 20 -73.62 -0.19 35.07
C ILE A 20 -72.67 0.13 33.90
N SER A 21 -73.20 0.63 32.79
CA SER A 21 -72.40 1.23 31.72
C SER A 21 -72.20 2.71 31.99
N MET A 22 -70.99 3.23 31.76
CA MET A 22 -70.77 4.68 31.65
C MET A 22 -69.69 4.97 30.60
N GLU A 23 -69.76 6.15 29.99
CA GLU A 23 -69.21 6.39 28.66
C GLU A 23 -67.75 6.87 28.62
N VAL A 24 -67.23 6.87 27.40
CA VAL A 24 -65.94 7.37 26.93
C VAL A 24 -65.45 8.63 27.66
N THR A 25 -64.20 8.58 28.11
CA THR A 25 -63.34 9.78 28.17
C THR A 25 -62.12 9.55 27.28
N CYS A 26 -61.78 10.56 26.47
CA CYS A 26 -60.67 10.49 25.53
C CYS A 26 -59.35 10.84 26.23
N GLY A 27 -58.31 10.01 26.08
CA GLY A 27 -57.03 10.20 26.75
C GLY A 27 -55.88 9.50 26.05
N THR A 28 -55.09 10.27 25.28
CA THR A 28 -53.71 9.97 24.85
C THR A 28 -53.38 8.51 24.53
N GLY A 29 -53.52 8.12 23.26
CA GLY A 29 -52.92 6.88 22.78
C GLY A 29 -51.39 6.95 22.91
N ASN A 30 -50.79 5.98 23.60
CA ASN A 30 -49.35 5.74 23.53
C ASN A 30 -49.01 5.28 22.11
N ALA A 31 -48.67 6.24 21.25
CA ALA A 31 -48.04 5.95 19.97
C ALA A 31 -46.72 5.22 20.25
N SER A 32 -46.66 3.93 19.93
CA SER A 32 -45.40 3.21 19.87
C SER A 32 -44.55 3.86 18.77
N VAL A 33 -43.61 4.71 19.17
CA VAL A 33 -42.67 5.36 18.25
C VAL A 33 -41.70 4.29 17.75
N SER A 34 -42.11 3.60 16.68
CA SER A 34 -41.21 2.84 15.84
C SER A 34 -40.03 3.73 15.46
N PRO A 35 -38.78 3.27 15.54
CA PRO A 35 -37.62 4.07 15.15
C PRO A 35 -37.81 4.58 13.71
N SER A 36 -38.04 5.89 13.56
CA SER A 36 -38.32 6.48 12.27
C SER A 36 -37.01 6.60 11.49
N THR A 37 -36.73 5.60 10.65
CA THR A 37 -35.55 5.56 9.78
C THR A 37 -35.43 6.89 9.02
N PRO A 38 -34.28 7.58 9.10
CA PRO A 38 -34.15 8.94 8.59
C PRO A 38 -34.35 8.96 7.07
N ARG A 39 -35.18 9.87 6.55
CA ARG A 39 -35.46 9.97 5.11
C ARG A 39 -34.22 10.29 4.27
N VAL A 40 -33.26 10.98 4.87
CA VAL A 40 -31.99 11.38 4.26
C VAL A 40 -30.88 11.20 5.28
N VAL A 41 -29.73 10.72 4.83
CA VAL A 41 -28.51 10.50 5.63
C VAL A 41 -27.34 11.17 4.90
N ASN A 42 -26.60 12.05 5.59
CA ASN A 42 -25.44 12.72 5.02
C ASN A 42 -24.23 11.76 5.02
N VAL A 43 -23.61 11.61 3.86
CA VAL A 43 -22.38 10.84 3.63
C VAL A 43 -21.31 11.79 3.11
N GLY A 44 -20.17 11.84 3.78
CA GLY A 44 -19.07 12.69 3.34
C GLY A 44 -18.16 11.99 2.34
N ALA A 45 -17.56 12.75 1.43
CA ALA A 45 -16.45 12.31 0.62
C ALA A 45 -15.42 13.43 0.44
N LEU A 46 -14.13 13.11 0.57
CA LEU A 46 -13.06 14.10 0.59
C LEU A 46 -11.75 13.52 0.03
N PHE A 47 -11.34 13.98 -1.14
CA PHE A 47 -10.10 13.56 -1.83
C PHE A 47 -9.77 14.56 -2.95
N THR A 48 -8.60 14.48 -3.59
CA THR A 48 -8.22 15.43 -4.65
C THR A 48 -8.95 15.10 -5.94
N LEU A 49 -9.99 15.86 -6.28
CA LEU A 49 -10.83 15.57 -7.46
C LEU A 49 -10.04 15.73 -8.77
N ASN A 50 -9.06 16.62 -8.79
CA ASN A 50 -8.22 16.95 -9.95
C ASN A 50 -6.87 16.19 -9.95
N SER A 51 -6.90 14.88 -9.73
CA SER A 51 -5.72 13.99 -9.73
C SER A 51 -5.97 12.73 -10.57
N VAL A 52 -4.93 11.93 -10.86
CA VAL A 52 -5.06 10.65 -11.59
C VAL A 52 -6.08 9.70 -10.92
N ILE A 53 -5.97 9.54 -9.60
CA ILE A 53 -6.89 8.70 -8.82
C ILE A 53 -8.28 9.35 -8.75
N GLY A 54 -8.36 10.63 -8.38
CA GLY A 54 -9.63 11.32 -8.16
C GLY A 54 -10.51 11.46 -9.40
N GLN A 55 -9.92 11.56 -10.60
CA GLN A 55 -10.66 11.57 -11.86
C GLN A 55 -11.33 10.23 -12.18
N SER A 56 -10.76 9.12 -11.70
CA SER A 56 -11.36 7.78 -11.78
C SER A 56 -12.35 7.53 -10.62
N ALA A 57 -12.02 8.02 -9.41
CA ALA A 57 -12.83 7.79 -8.21
C ALA A 57 -14.13 8.61 -8.18
N LYS A 58 -14.12 9.89 -8.58
CA LYS A 58 -15.32 10.76 -8.48
C LYS A 58 -16.52 10.22 -9.28
N PRO A 59 -16.42 9.88 -10.58
CA PRO A 59 -17.58 9.39 -11.34
C PRO A 59 -18.10 8.06 -10.81
N ALA A 60 -17.19 7.19 -10.33
CA ALA A 60 -17.54 5.92 -9.72
C ALA A 60 -18.31 6.09 -8.40
N LEU A 61 -17.84 6.96 -7.52
CA LEU A 61 -18.47 7.27 -6.24
C LEU A 61 -19.86 7.91 -6.42
N VAL A 62 -19.99 8.86 -7.36
CA VAL A 62 -21.29 9.45 -7.72
C VAL A 62 -22.24 8.40 -8.30
N ALA A 63 -21.76 7.52 -9.20
CA ALA A 63 -22.57 6.45 -9.76
C ALA A 63 -23.07 5.47 -8.68
N ALA A 64 -22.23 5.12 -7.69
CA ALA A 64 -22.64 4.26 -6.58
C ALA A 64 -23.73 4.91 -5.71
N ILE A 65 -23.65 6.22 -5.47
CA ILE A 65 -24.69 6.98 -4.75
C ILE A 65 -25.99 7.03 -5.55
N ASP A 66 -25.94 7.24 -6.87
CA ASP A 66 -27.11 7.18 -7.76
C ASP A 66 -27.74 5.76 -7.77
N ASP A 67 -26.93 4.71 -7.84
CA ASP A 67 -27.38 3.31 -7.84
C ASP A 67 -28.05 2.92 -6.50
N VAL A 68 -27.38 3.17 -5.37
CA VAL A 68 -27.91 2.87 -4.03
C VAL A 68 -29.21 3.64 -3.75
N ASN A 69 -29.33 4.88 -4.21
CA ASN A 69 -30.55 5.67 -4.09
C ASN A 69 -31.69 5.24 -5.04
N SER A 70 -31.41 4.32 -5.96
CA SER A 70 -32.35 3.82 -6.98
C SER A 70 -32.77 2.35 -6.76
N ASP A 71 -31.98 1.56 -6.04
CA ASP A 71 -32.29 0.18 -5.68
C ASP A 71 -33.28 0.12 -4.50
N PRO A 72 -34.52 -0.41 -4.67
CA PRO A 72 -35.50 -0.48 -3.59
C PRO A 72 -35.19 -1.54 -2.51
N SER A 73 -34.26 -2.46 -2.77
CA SER A 73 -33.90 -3.56 -1.86
C SER A 73 -32.94 -3.15 -0.74
N ILE A 74 -32.26 -2.01 -0.91
CA ILE A 74 -31.31 -1.43 0.04
C ILE A 74 -31.88 -0.12 0.61
N LEU A 75 -31.60 0.17 1.89
CA LEU A 75 -31.98 1.42 2.57
C LEU A 75 -33.46 1.85 2.34
N SER A 76 -34.40 0.91 2.28
CA SER A 76 -35.78 1.15 1.81
C SER A 76 -36.51 2.28 2.57
N GLY A 77 -36.53 3.49 1.99
CA GLY A 77 -37.13 4.70 2.58
C GLY A 77 -36.12 5.79 3.02
N THR A 78 -34.83 5.50 2.96
CA THR A 78 -33.71 6.37 3.33
C THR A 78 -32.82 6.64 2.11
N LYS A 79 -32.52 7.91 1.84
CA LYS A 79 -31.57 8.31 0.78
C LYS A 79 -30.21 8.74 1.32
N LEU A 80 -29.14 8.39 0.60
CA LEU A 80 -27.80 8.90 0.85
C LEU A 80 -27.64 10.26 0.15
N ASN A 81 -27.32 11.29 0.93
CA ASN A 81 -26.97 12.63 0.45
C ASN A 81 -25.44 12.79 0.49
N LEU A 82 -24.82 12.89 -0.69
CA LEU A 82 -23.37 13.02 -0.83
C LEU A 82 -22.91 14.47 -0.62
N ILE A 83 -22.02 14.68 0.33
CA ILE A 83 -21.33 15.95 0.56
C ILE A 83 -19.87 15.78 0.16
N LEU A 84 -19.48 16.38 -0.98
CA LEU A 84 -18.17 16.21 -1.61
C LEU A 84 -17.31 17.47 -1.46
N HIS A 85 -16.09 17.31 -0.95
CA HIS A 85 -15.07 18.36 -0.83
C HIS A 85 -13.77 17.95 -1.58
N ASP A 86 -12.98 18.92 -2.06
CA ASP A 86 -11.73 18.69 -2.83
C ASP A 86 -10.50 19.03 -1.99
N THR A 87 -9.64 18.04 -1.70
CA THR A 87 -8.40 18.27 -0.92
C THR A 87 -7.31 19.04 -1.68
N ASN A 88 -7.46 19.25 -3.00
CA ASN A 88 -6.54 20.01 -3.85
C ASN A 88 -5.04 19.64 -3.66
N CYS A 89 -4.74 18.36 -3.48
CA CYS A 89 -3.42 17.77 -3.19
C CYS A 89 -2.61 18.44 -2.05
N SER A 90 -3.27 19.10 -1.09
CA SER A 90 -2.61 19.74 0.05
C SER A 90 -3.04 19.11 1.37
N GLY A 91 -2.07 18.71 2.21
CA GLY A 91 -2.35 18.23 3.57
C GLY A 91 -3.02 19.29 4.45
N PHE A 92 -2.62 20.56 4.30
CA PHE A 92 -3.22 21.66 5.05
C PHE A 92 -4.65 21.94 4.58
N LEU A 93 -4.89 22.09 3.27
CA LEU A 93 -6.25 22.33 2.75
C LEU A 93 -7.16 21.13 3.04
N GLY A 94 -6.70 19.90 2.80
CA GLY A 94 -7.45 18.69 3.11
C GLY A 94 -7.82 18.55 4.60
N THR A 95 -7.05 19.16 5.51
CA THR A 95 -7.42 19.26 6.93
C THR A 95 -8.55 20.27 7.16
N VAL A 96 -8.48 21.44 6.53
CA VAL A 96 -9.55 22.47 6.61
C VAL A 96 -10.85 21.95 6.01
N GLU A 97 -10.78 21.33 4.83
CA GLU A 97 -11.93 20.72 4.15
C GLU A 97 -12.53 19.55 4.96
N ALA A 98 -11.70 18.78 5.69
CA ALA A 98 -12.17 17.74 6.60
C ALA A 98 -12.98 18.29 7.77
N LEU A 99 -12.51 19.38 8.40
CA LEU A 99 -13.26 20.03 9.48
C LEU A 99 -14.60 20.56 8.95
N GLN A 100 -14.60 21.26 7.81
CA GLN A 100 -15.83 21.77 7.18
C GLN A 100 -16.81 20.66 6.80
N LEU A 101 -16.33 19.49 6.37
CA LEU A 101 -17.16 18.33 6.07
C LEU A 101 -17.79 17.72 7.34
N MET A 102 -17.04 17.65 8.44
CA MET A 102 -17.51 17.09 9.72
C MET A 102 -18.57 17.97 10.41
N GLU A 103 -18.58 19.29 10.16
CA GLU A 103 -19.67 20.19 10.57
C GLU A 103 -21.04 19.78 10.00
N LYS A 104 -21.11 18.95 8.95
CA LYS A 104 -22.34 18.66 8.18
C LYS A 104 -23.08 17.39 8.64
N ASP A 105 -22.84 16.92 9.86
CA ASP A 105 -23.52 15.75 10.45
C ASP A 105 -23.43 14.48 9.56
N VAL A 106 -22.22 14.18 9.08
CA VAL A 106 -21.96 13.00 8.24
C VAL A 106 -21.84 11.73 9.09
N VAL A 107 -22.53 10.65 8.70
CA VAL A 107 -22.48 9.37 9.45
C VAL A 107 -21.23 8.55 9.16
N ALA A 108 -20.55 8.84 8.05
CA ALA A 108 -19.28 8.28 7.63
C ALA A 108 -18.65 9.19 6.56
N ALA A 109 -17.33 9.08 6.37
CA ALA A 109 -16.61 9.76 5.31
C ALA A 109 -15.87 8.75 4.40
N ILE A 110 -15.80 9.06 3.10
CA ILE A 110 -15.18 8.21 2.07
C ILE A 110 -13.95 8.92 1.46
N GLY A 111 -12.83 8.21 1.40
CA GLY A 111 -11.50 8.78 1.14
C GLY A 111 -10.70 9.00 2.44
N PRO A 112 -9.65 9.84 2.42
CA PRO A 112 -9.03 10.43 1.24
C PRO A 112 -8.18 9.40 0.49
N GLN A 113 -7.74 9.77 -0.71
CA GLN A 113 -6.82 8.95 -1.52
C GLN A 113 -5.33 9.09 -1.13
N SER A 114 -4.97 10.10 -0.32
CA SER A 114 -3.58 10.42 0.03
C SER A 114 -3.34 10.09 1.49
N SER A 115 -2.32 9.29 1.77
CA SER A 115 -2.01 8.80 3.12
C SER A 115 -1.64 9.92 4.09
N GLY A 116 -0.85 10.91 3.66
CA GLY A 116 -0.52 12.08 4.49
C GLY A 116 -1.77 12.88 4.89
N ILE A 117 -2.77 12.96 4.01
CA ILE A 117 -4.08 13.55 4.35
C ILE A 117 -4.86 12.63 5.28
N ALA A 118 -4.86 11.31 5.01
CA ALA A 118 -5.54 10.32 5.86
C ALA A 118 -5.01 10.32 7.29
N HIS A 119 -3.71 10.51 7.53
CA HIS A 119 -3.14 10.61 8.88
C HIS A 119 -3.77 11.75 9.69
N VAL A 120 -3.90 12.94 9.10
CA VAL A 120 -4.48 14.09 9.80
C VAL A 120 -5.98 13.94 9.99
N ILE A 121 -6.72 13.52 8.95
CA ILE A 121 -8.17 13.32 9.04
C ILE A 121 -8.52 12.20 10.03
N SER A 122 -7.73 11.14 10.11
CA SER A 122 -7.97 10.03 11.04
C SER A 122 -7.90 10.46 12.51
N HIS A 123 -7.17 11.51 12.86
CA HIS A 123 -7.24 12.12 14.19
C HIS A 123 -8.56 12.86 14.43
N VAL A 124 -9.07 13.60 13.43
CA VAL A 124 -10.36 14.32 13.52
C VAL A 124 -11.52 13.33 13.66
N VAL A 125 -11.58 12.31 12.80
CA VAL A 125 -12.70 11.36 12.81
C VAL A 125 -12.69 10.40 13.99
N ASN A 126 -11.52 10.16 14.60
CA ASN A 126 -11.42 9.42 15.87
C ASN A 126 -12.15 10.16 17.00
N GLU A 127 -11.91 11.47 17.15
CA GLU A 127 -12.51 12.27 18.23
C GLU A 127 -14.03 12.42 18.03
N LEU A 128 -14.46 12.59 16.79
CA LEU A 128 -15.88 12.70 16.42
C LEU A 128 -16.60 11.34 16.26
N HIS A 129 -15.87 10.23 16.43
CA HIS A 129 -16.36 8.85 16.30
C HIS A 129 -16.98 8.50 14.92
N VAL A 130 -16.53 9.15 13.84
CA VAL A 130 -17.07 8.97 12.47
C VAL A 130 -16.26 7.91 11.71
N PRO A 131 -16.85 6.82 11.18
CA PRO A 131 -16.12 5.87 10.34
C PRO A 131 -15.55 6.51 9.06
N LEU A 132 -14.27 6.24 8.76
CA LEU A 132 -13.54 6.74 7.60
C LEU A 132 -13.13 5.58 6.69
N LEU A 133 -13.72 5.52 5.49
CA LEU A 133 -13.55 4.46 4.50
C LEU A 133 -12.60 4.93 3.40
N SER A 134 -11.30 4.67 3.55
CA SER A 134 -10.30 5.11 2.58
C SER A 134 -10.07 4.08 1.48
N PHE A 135 -10.49 4.44 0.26
CA PHE A 135 -10.26 3.67 -0.96
C PHE A 135 -8.85 3.83 -1.55
N GLY A 136 -7.97 4.66 -0.97
CA GLY A 136 -6.67 4.99 -1.57
C GLY A 136 -5.49 5.24 -0.63
N ALA A 137 -5.69 5.38 0.69
CA ALA A 137 -4.59 5.57 1.64
C ALA A 137 -3.93 4.21 1.98
N THR A 138 -2.97 3.82 1.17
CA THR A 138 -2.29 2.52 1.21
C THR A 138 -1.24 2.37 2.31
N ASP A 139 -0.72 3.49 2.85
CA ASP A 139 0.38 3.57 3.83
C ASP A 139 0.20 2.59 5.01
N PRO A 140 1.20 1.76 5.34
CA PRO A 140 1.08 0.70 6.33
C PRO A 140 0.96 1.18 7.79
N SER A 141 1.32 2.44 8.08
CA SER A 141 1.28 3.02 9.43
C SER A 141 -0.10 3.56 9.85
N LEU A 142 -1.00 3.75 8.88
CA LEU A 142 -2.45 3.94 9.12
C LEU A 142 -3.04 2.63 9.66
N SER A 143 -2.85 2.41 10.96
CA SER A 143 -3.15 1.17 11.67
C SER A 143 -4.42 1.28 12.53
N ALA A 144 -5.18 0.19 12.61
CA ALA A 144 -6.41 0.11 13.40
C ALA A 144 -6.26 0.40 14.91
N LEU A 145 -5.02 0.35 15.44
CA LEU A 145 -4.68 0.66 16.83
C LEU A 145 -4.54 2.16 17.09
N GLN A 146 -3.88 2.89 16.20
CA GLN A 146 -3.73 4.35 16.28
C GLN A 146 -4.96 5.09 15.73
N TYR A 147 -5.65 4.47 14.78
CA TYR A 147 -6.79 5.03 14.06
C TYR A 147 -8.00 4.09 14.15
N PRO A 148 -8.65 3.98 15.33
CA PRO A 148 -9.80 3.09 15.52
C PRO A 148 -10.94 3.29 14.52
N TYR A 149 -11.17 4.49 14.00
CA TYR A 149 -12.26 4.77 13.04
C TYR A 149 -11.87 4.66 11.56
N PHE A 150 -10.60 4.38 11.25
CA PHE A 150 -10.12 4.16 9.88
C PHE A 150 -10.34 2.70 9.44
N LEU A 151 -10.87 2.52 8.23
CA LEU A 151 -10.87 1.24 7.50
C LEU A 151 -10.25 1.46 6.13
N ARG A 152 -9.37 0.55 5.70
CA ARG A 152 -8.75 0.59 4.38
C ARG A 152 -9.59 -0.22 3.41
N THR A 153 -10.41 0.43 2.59
CA THR A 153 -11.25 -0.19 1.55
C THR A 153 -10.47 -0.45 0.25
N THR A 154 -9.16 -0.71 0.38
CA THR A 154 -8.20 -1.00 -0.68
C THR A 154 -7.04 -1.82 -0.10
N GLN A 155 -6.02 -2.14 -0.89
CA GLN A 155 -4.85 -2.88 -0.42
C GLN A 155 -3.87 -1.98 0.33
N SER A 156 -3.11 -2.55 1.28
CA SER A 156 -2.03 -1.83 1.97
C SER A 156 -0.69 -2.04 1.27
N ASP A 157 0.13 -0.98 1.26
CA ASP A 157 1.54 -1.03 0.87
C ASP A 157 2.36 -2.04 1.66
N TYR A 158 1.91 -2.44 2.86
CA TYR A 158 2.52 -3.56 3.58
C TYR A 158 2.66 -4.79 2.68
N PHE A 159 1.61 -5.13 1.95
CA PHE A 159 1.60 -6.29 1.06
C PHE A 159 2.30 -5.99 -0.28
N GLN A 160 2.17 -4.77 -0.82
CA GLN A 160 2.88 -4.33 -2.02
C GLN A 160 4.40 -4.46 -1.87
N MET A 161 4.95 -4.06 -0.72
CA MET A 161 6.40 -4.10 -0.47
C MET A 161 6.93 -5.52 -0.24
N TYR A 162 6.10 -6.44 0.27
CA TYR A 162 6.43 -7.86 0.29
C TYR A 162 6.40 -8.47 -1.12
N ALA A 163 5.44 -8.07 -1.96
CA ALA A 163 5.42 -8.48 -3.38
C ALA A 163 6.67 -8.02 -4.14
N VAL A 164 7.14 -6.77 -3.92
CA VAL A 164 8.42 -6.29 -4.46
C VAL A 164 9.60 -7.10 -3.92
N ALA A 165 9.65 -7.39 -2.61
CA ALA A 165 10.72 -8.19 -2.03
C ALA A 165 10.75 -9.65 -2.53
N ASP A 166 9.58 -10.24 -2.81
CA ASP A 166 9.45 -11.55 -3.44
C ASP A 166 9.89 -11.54 -4.90
N LEU A 167 9.56 -10.52 -5.69
CA LEU A 167 10.09 -10.33 -7.04
C LEU A 167 11.62 -10.20 -7.03
N VAL A 168 12.18 -9.41 -6.11
CA VAL A 168 13.63 -9.27 -5.93
C VAL A 168 14.29 -10.60 -5.56
N GLN A 169 13.67 -11.40 -4.69
CA GLN A 169 14.14 -12.74 -4.36
C GLN A 169 14.06 -13.70 -5.56
N PHE A 170 12.95 -13.69 -6.29
CA PHE A 170 12.67 -14.59 -7.43
C PHE A 170 13.67 -14.39 -8.58
N TYR A 171 13.95 -13.13 -8.94
CA TYR A 171 15.00 -12.82 -9.91
C TYR A 171 16.42 -12.93 -9.33
N GLY A 172 16.56 -13.13 -8.02
CA GLY A 172 17.83 -13.44 -7.36
C GLY A 172 18.73 -12.23 -7.11
N TRP A 173 18.19 -11.01 -7.18
CA TRP A 173 18.94 -9.80 -6.86
C TRP A 173 19.11 -9.64 -5.33
N LYS A 174 20.02 -8.77 -4.92
CA LYS A 174 20.43 -8.63 -3.51
C LYS A 174 20.46 -7.20 -2.98
N GLU A 175 20.60 -6.22 -3.85
CA GLU A 175 20.67 -4.81 -3.51
C GLU A 175 19.74 -4.03 -4.43
N VAL A 176 18.90 -3.16 -3.88
CA VAL A 176 18.03 -2.27 -4.64
C VAL A 176 18.23 -0.81 -4.24
N VAL A 177 18.07 0.11 -5.18
CA VAL A 177 17.85 1.53 -4.89
C VAL A 177 16.35 1.76 -4.72
N ALA A 178 15.95 2.42 -3.64
CA ALA A 178 14.58 2.88 -3.45
C ALA A 178 14.48 4.36 -3.85
N ILE A 179 13.69 4.68 -4.87
CA ILE A 179 13.35 6.05 -5.28
C ILE A 179 11.92 6.33 -4.81
N PHE A 180 11.72 7.38 -4.01
CA PHE A 180 10.44 7.67 -3.38
C PHE A 180 10.21 9.15 -3.11
N VAL A 181 8.94 9.50 -2.94
CA VAL A 181 8.50 10.83 -2.51
C VAL A 181 8.64 10.97 -0.99
N ASP A 182 9.15 12.09 -0.50
CA ASP A 182 9.39 12.32 0.93
C ASP A 182 8.13 12.80 1.67
N ASP A 183 7.06 12.03 1.53
CA ASP A 183 5.87 12.09 2.37
C ASP A 183 5.75 10.80 3.22
N ASP A 184 4.69 10.69 4.03
CA ASP A 184 4.53 9.55 4.93
C ASP A 184 4.35 8.25 4.15
N TYR A 185 3.56 8.27 3.06
CA TYR A 185 3.36 7.13 2.14
C TYR A 185 4.70 6.60 1.64
N GLY A 186 5.53 7.46 1.03
CA GLY A 186 6.83 7.06 0.50
C GLY A 186 7.79 6.59 1.59
N ARG A 187 7.89 7.31 2.72
CA ARG A 187 8.77 6.91 3.84
C ARG A 187 8.37 5.57 4.46
N ASN A 188 7.10 5.37 4.73
CA ASN A 188 6.58 4.20 5.43
C ASN A 188 6.59 2.95 4.54
N GLY A 189 6.21 3.08 3.26
CA GLY A 189 6.37 2.02 2.26
C GLY A 189 7.84 1.58 2.11
N ILE A 190 8.77 2.53 1.95
CA ILE A 190 10.21 2.24 1.85
C ILE A 190 10.85 1.81 3.19
N SER A 191 10.14 1.96 4.31
CA SER A 191 10.49 1.31 5.58
C SER A 191 10.16 -0.18 5.52
N VAL A 192 8.90 -0.54 5.19
CA VAL A 192 8.46 -1.94 5.10
C VAL A 192 9.20 -2.73 4.01
N LEU A 193 9.57 -2.07 2.90
CA LEU A 193 10.43 -2.67 1.87
C LEU A 193 11.79 -3.10 2.44
N GLY A 194 12.36 -2.32 3.36
CA GLY A 194 13.61 -2.66 4.05
C GLY A 194 13.48 -3.95 4.85
N ASP A 195 12.44 -4.06 5.67
CA ASP A 195 12.15 -5.24 6.49
C ASP A 195 11.83 -6.48 5.63
N ALA A 196 11.06 -6.30 4.56
CA ALA A 196 10.71 -7.37 3.64
C ALA A 196 11.95 -7.93 2.91
N LEU A 197 12.83 -7.05 2.41
CA LEU A 197 14.08 -7.43 1.77
C LEU A 197 15.05 -8.10 2.76
N ALA A 198 15.16 -7.59 3.99
CA ALA A 198 16.00 -8.18 5.04
C ALA A 198 15.62 -9.65 5.30
N LYS A 199 14.32 -9.95 5.39
CA LYS A 199 13.80 -11.33 5.50
C LYS A 199 14.21 -12.23 4.32
N LYS A 200 14.47 -11.68 3.14
CA LYS A 200 14.92 -12.44 1.94
C LYS A 200 16.44 -12.43 1.75
N ARG A 201 17.21 -11.95 2.74
CA ARG A 201 18.65 -11.70 2.65
C ARG A 201 19.00 -10.83 1.44
N ALA A 202 18.30 -9.70 1.34
CA ALA A 202 18.56 -8.59 0.42
C ALA A 202 18.49 -7.28 1.24
N LYS A 203 18.88 -6.15 0.66
CA LYS A 203 18.80 -4.83 1.32
C LYS A 203 18.47 -3.72 0.33
N ILE A 204 18.01 -2.59 0.85
CA ILE A 204 18.07 -1.32 0.15
C ILE A 204 19.50 -0.80 0.29
N SER A 205 20.22 -0.58 -0.82
CA SER A 205 21.59 -0.05 -0.81
C SER A 205 21.61 1.48 -0.73
N TYR A 206 20.59 2.14 -1.27
CA TYR A 206 20.43 3.59 -1.19
C TYR A 206 18.95 3.99 -1.16
N LYS A 207 18.61 4.97 -0.33
CA LYS A 207 17.28 5.58 -0.21
C LYS A 207 17.32 6.99 -0.83
N ALA A 208 16.70 7.13 -2.01
CA ALA A 208 16.65 8.33 -2.81
C ALA A 208 15.28 9.02 -2.67
N ALA A 209 15.19 9.91 -1.69
CA ALA A 209 13.99 10.69 -1.42
C ALA A 209 13.99 12.00 -2.25
N PHE A 210 12.83 12.43 -2.73
CA PHE A 210 12.61 13.78 -3.27
C PHE A 210 11.31 14.38 -2.72
N THR A 211 11.24 15.70 -2.55
CA THR A 211 10.06 16.35 -1.96
C THR A 211 8.82 16.27 -2.86
N PRO A 212 7.59 16.23 -2.30
CA PRO A 212 6.37 16.42 -3.08
C PRO A 212 6.45 17.70 -3.94
N GLY A 213 6.28 17.57 -5.25
CA GLY A 213 6.37 18.69 -6.18
C GLY A 213 7.81 19.14 -6.56
N ALA A 214 8.83 18.32 -6.30
CA ALA A 214 10.21 18.59 -6.72
C ALA A 214 10.32 18.88 -8.24
N SER A 215 11.29 19.72 -8.62
CA SER A 215 11.51 20.08 -10.02
C SER A 215 12.22 18.97 -10.80
N ARG A 216 12.20 19.06 -12.14
CA ARG A 216 12.95 18.13 -13.00
C ARG A 216 14.46 18.19 -12.74
N ASN A 217 15.00 19.32 -12.26
CA ASN A 217 16.41 19.44 -11.92
C ASN A 217 16.73 18.63 -10.65
N ASP A 218 15.89 18.73 -9.62
CA ASP A 218 16.06 17.96 -8.38
C ASP A 218 15.97 16.44 -8.66
N ILE A 219 15.05 16.03 -9.54
CA ILE A 219 14.91 14.64 -10.00
C ILE A 219 16.14 14.21 -10.82
N ASN A 220 16.66 15.04 -11.72
CA ASN A 220 17.88 14.76 -12.47
C ASN A 220 19.09 14.56 -11.54
N ASP A 221 19.27 15.43 -10.56
CA ASP A 221 20.42 15.40 -9.67
C ASP A 221 20.36 14.21 -8.70
N LEU A 222 19.15 13.84 -8.25
CA LEU A 222 18.89 12.58 -7.55
C LEU A 222 19.26 11.37 -8.42
N LEU A 223 18.86 11.36 -9.70
CA LEU A 223 19.12 10.27 -10.63
C LEU A 223 20.60 10.13 -10.99
N LEU A 224 21.33 11.25 -11.16
CA LEU A 224 22.78 11.26 -11.28
C LEU A 224 23.44 10.59 -10.07
N GLY A 225 23.00 10.93 -8.85
CA GLY A 225 23.47 10.30 -7.61
C GLY A 225 23.27 8.79 -7.59
N VAL A 226 22.08 8.28 -7.94
CA VAL A 226 21.80 6.83 -7.89
C VAL A 226 22.34 6.04 -9.10
N ASN A 227 22.72 6.69 -10.18
CA ASN A 227 23.43 6.05 -11.30
C ASN A 227 24.90 5.74 -10.94
N LEU A 228 25.49 6.43 -9.95
CA LEU A 228 26.84 6.15 -9.45
C LEU A 228 26.91 4.94 -8.49
N MET A 229 25.77 4.42 -8.04
CA MET A 229 25.67 3.25 -7.16
C MET A 229 25.95 1.94 -7.93
N GLU A 230 26.21 0.84 -7.21
CA GLU A 230 26.44 -0.49 -7.82
C GLU A 230 25.16 -1.17 -8.31
N SER A 231 24.08 -1.08 -7.52
CA SER A 231 22.79 -1.68 -7.89
C SER A 231 22.25 -1.04 -9.18
N ARG A 232 21.56 -1.88 -9.95
CA ARG A 232 20.80 -1.51 -11.15
C ARG A 232 19.33 -1.90 -11.05
N VAL A 233 18.86 -2.23 -9.84
CA VAL A 233 17.45 -2.50 -9.55
C VAL A 233 16.87 -1.29 -8.81
N TYR A 234 16.00 -0.56 -9.49
CA TYR A 234 15.36 0.64 -8.98
C TYR A 234 13.89 0.35 -8.65
N VAL A 235 13.52 0.50 -7.37
CA VAL A 235 12.12 0.45 -6.93
C VAL A 235 11.59 1.87 -6.86
N VAL A 236 10.49 2.17 -7.55
CA VAL A 236 9.91 3.52 -7.66
C VAL A 236 8.54 3.58 -7.00
N HIS A 237 8.48 4.23 -5.84
CA HIS A 237 7.29 4.33 -4.99
C HIS A 237 6.93 5.81 -4.76
N VAL A 238 6.07 6.35 -5.63
CA VAL A 238 5.82 7.79 -5.76
C VAL A 238 4.35 8.04 -6.08
N ASN A 239 3.87 9.26 -5.82
CA ASN A 239 2.54 9.68 -6.28
C ASN A 239 2.49 9.68 -7.82
N PRO A 240 1.37 9.26 -8.47
CA PRO A 240 1.27 9.11 -9.93
C PRO A 240 1.72 10.35 -10.73
N ASP A 241 1.40 11.54 -10.21
CA ASP A 241 1.63 12.83 -10.87
C ASP A 241 3.12 13.17 -11.07
N SER A 242 4.04 12.52 -10.31
CA SER A 242 5.49 12.73 -10.43
C SER A 242 6.21 11.69 -11.29
N GLY A 243 5.64 10.50 -11.46
CA GLY A 243 6.38 9.32 -11.88
C GLY A 243 6.94 9.33 -13.31
N LEU A 244 6.24 9.94 -14.28
CA LEU A 244 6.77 10.05 -15.65
C LEU A 244 8.00 10.95 -15.75
N SER A 245 8.13 11.96 -14.88
CA SER A 245 9.32 12.83 -14.88
C SER A 245 10.58 12.04 -14.52
N ILE A 246 10.48 11.05 -13.62
CA ILE A 246 11.58 10.16 -13.25
C ILE A 246 12.04 9.35 -14.47
N PHE A 247 11.12 8.73 -15.21
CA PHE A 247 11.46 7.97 -16.42
C PHE A 247 11.99 8.85 -17.55
N ALA A 248 11.47 10.07 -17.72
CA ALA A 248 11.94 11.02 -18.71
C ALA A 248 13.39 11.49 -18.46
N GLU A 249 13.76 11.81 -17.22
CA GLU A 249 15.14 12.15 -16.86
C GLU A 249 16.06 10.92 -16.88
N ALA A 250 15.59 9.76 -16.39
CA ALA A 250 16.33 8.48 -16.44
C ALA A 250 16.72 8.08 -17.87
N LYS A 251 15.87 8.36 -18.87
CA LYS A 251 16.19 8.14 -20.29
C LYS A 251 17.37 8.98 -20.76
N LYS A 252 17.40 10.28 -20.43
CA LYS A 252 18.51 11.19 -20.79
C LYS A 252 19.84 10.74 -20.17
N LEU A 253 19.78 10.16 -18.97
CA LEU A 253 20.91 9.61 -18.25
C LEU A 253 21.28 8.16 -18.67
N GLY A 254 20.65 7.62 -19.72
CA GLY A 254 20.92 6.28 -20.26
C GLY A 254 20.46 5.11 -19.38
N MET A 255 19.67 5.39 -18.34
CA MET A 255 19.28 4.41 -17.30
C MET A 255 18.11 3.49 -17.70
N LEU A 256 17.67 3.56 -18.96
CA LEU A 256 16.68 2.66 -19.58
C LEU A 256 17.32 1.66 -20.55
N SER A 257 18.64 1.46 -20.44
CA SER A 257 19.42 0.56 -21.28
C SER A 257 19.53 -0.86 -20.70
N SER A 258 20.07 -1.79 -21.50
CA SER A 258 20.27 -3.19 -21.08
C SER A 258 21.12 -3.29 -19.82
N GLY A 259 20.62 -4.05 -18.84
CA GLY A 259 21.23 -4.21 -17.52
C GLY A 259 20.53 -3.45 -16.39
N TYR A 260 19.70 -2.46 -16.71
CA TYR A 260 18.84 -1.76 -15.74
C TYR A 260 17.54 -2.56 -15.49
N VAL A 261 16.98 -2.39 -14.30
CA VAL A 261 15.69 -2.95 -13.87
C VAL A 261 14.91 -1.86 -13.14
N TRP A 262 13.66 -1.65 -13.55
CA TRP A 262 12.76 -0.69 -12.92
C TRP A 262 11.50 -1.41 -12.45
N ILE A 263 11.17 -1.27 -11.17
CA ILE A 263 9.98 -1.83 -10.52
C ILE A 263 9.16 -0.67 -9.97
N ALA A 264 8.09 -0.30 -10.66
CA ALA A 264 7.14 0.68 -10.16
C ALA A 264 6.06 0.02 -9.29
N THR A 265 5.47 0.79 -8.38
CA THR A 265 4.29 0.37 -7.60
C THR A 265 2.99 0.74 -8.32
N ASP A 266 1.84 0.45 -7.71
CA ASP A 266 0.47 0.66 -8.19
C ASP A 266 0.19 2.00 -8.88
N TRP A 267 0.92 3.07 -8.53
CA TRP A 267 0.83 4.38 -9.17
C TRP A 267 0.99 4.30 -10.70
N PHE A 268 1.82 3.37 -11.19
CA PHE A 268 2.20 3.27 -12.59
C PHE A 268 1.08 2.71 -13.47
N PRO A 269 0.52 1.51 -13.20
CA PRO A 269 -0.69 1.09 -13.89
C PRO A 269 -1.86 2.04 -13.59
N SER A 270 -1.95 2.62 -12.40
CA SER A 270 -3.04 3.59 -12.11
C SER A 270 -2.96 4.87 -12.94
N LEU A 271 -1.76 5.28 -13.38
CA LEU A 271 -1.59 6.33 -14.38
C LEU A 271 -1.96 5.83 -15.78
N LEU A 272 -1.39 4.70 -16.22
CA LEU A 272 -1.57 4.19 -17.58
C LEU A 272 -3.01 3.76 -17.89
N ASP A 273 -3.71 3.17 -16.93
CA ASP A 273 -5.13 2.78 -17.04
C ASP A 273 -6.06 4.03 -17.10
N SER A 274 -5.56 5.23 -16.78
CA SER A 274 -6.26 6.51 -16.92
C SER A 274 -5.91 7.29 -18.19
N LEU A 275 -5.06 6.75 -19.09
CA LEU A 275 -4.72 7.38 -20.37
C LEU A 275 -5.53 6.78 -21.52
N GLU A 276 -6.27 7.61 -22.26
CA GLU A 276 -7.05 7.19 -23.45
C GLU A 276 -6.17 6.65 -24.58
N SER A 277 -4.94 7.15 -24.66
CA SER A 277 -3.87 6.52 -25.42
C SER A 277 -2.52 6.91 -24.81
N ILE A 278 -1.56 5.99 -24.88
CA ILE A 278 -0.16 6.27 -24.58
C ILE A 278 0.49 6.73 -25.89
N ASP A 279 1.14 7.89 -25.91
CA ASP A 279 1.84 8.39 -27.09
C ASP A 279 3.14 7.58 -27.39
N ALA A 280 3.82 7.92 -28.48
CA ALA A 280 5.02 7.20 -28.93
C ALA A 280 6.28 7.50 -28.10
N GLU A 281 6.42 8.72 -27.57
CA GLU A 281 7.54 9.08 -26.70
C GLU A 281 7.38 8.39 -25.33
N THR A 282 6.19 8.47 -24.73
CA THR A 282 5.87 7.76 -23.47
C THR A 282 5.97 6.25 -23.63
N ARG A 283 5.55 5.65 -24.75
CA ARG A 283 5.78 4.21 -25.01
C ARG A 283 7.26 3.84 -25.00
N ASP A 284 8.14 4.72 -25.48
CA ASP A 284 9.59 4.51 -25.49
C ASP A 284 10.25 4.81 -24.12
N LEU A 285 9.67 5.72 -23.30
CA LEU A 285 10.11 5.93 -21.90
C LEU A 285 9.93 4.68 -21.01
N LEU A 286 9.02 3.77 -21.36
CA LEU A 286 8.47 2.77 -20.44
C LEU A 286 8.81 1.32 -20.79
N GLN A 287 9.57 1.06 -21.86
CA GLN A 287 9.90 -0.31 -22.26
C GLN A 287 10.65 -1.07 -21.17
N GLY A 288 10.10 -2.23 -20.81
CA GLY A 288 10.67 -3.15 -19.84
C GLY A 288 10.52 -2.78 -18.37
N VAL A 289 9.72 -1.75 -18.04
CA VAL A 289 9.31 -1.47 -16.66
C VAL A 289 8.47 -2.65 -16.14
N LEU A 290 8.81 -3.14 -14.95
CA LEU A 290 7.95 -4.02 -14.15
C LEU A 290 7.04 -3.15 -13.26
N ALA A 291 5.82 -3.61 -13.02
CA ALA A 291 4.92 -2.96 -12.07
C ALA A 291 4.02 -3.94 -11.34
N LEU A 292 3.45 -3.48 -10.23
CA LEU A 292 2.35 -4.13 -9.53
C LEU A 292 1.08 -3.32 -9.75
N ARG A 293 -0.09 -3.97 -9.92
CA ARG A 293 -1.42 -3.35 -9.84
C ARG A 293 -2.21 -4.04 -8.73
N HIS A 294 -3.03 -3.32 -7.99
CA HIS A 294 -4.03 -3.95 -7.11
C HIS A 294 -4.89 -4.96 -7.88
N HIS A 295 -4.82 -6.24 -7.48
CA HIS A 295 -5.57 -7.28 -8.15
C HIS A 295 -7.06 -7.07 -7.91
N THR A 296 -7.87 -7.17 -8.97
CA THR A 296 -9.32 -7.10 -8.89
C THR A 296 -9.91 -8.17 -9.80
N ALA A 297 -10.67 -9.12 -9.23
CA ALA A 297 -11.08 -10.34 -9.91
C ALA A 297 -11.93 -10.08 -11.16
N ASP A 298 -11.80 -10.92 -12.19
CA ASP A 298 -12.52 -10.75 -13.46
C ASP A 298 -13.99 -11.21 -13.38
N SER A 299 -14.86 -10.33 -12.88
CA SER A 299 -16.26 -10.63 -12.58
C SER A 299 -17.25 -9.99 -13.56
N ASP A 300 -18.45 -10.58 -13.68
CA ASP A 300 -19.54 -10.00 -14.46
C ASP A 300 -20.11 -8.71 -13.85
N LEU A 301 -19.82 -8.43 -12.58
CA LEU A 301 -20.06 -7.13 -11.94
C LEU A 301 -19.08 -6.09 -12.51
N LYS A 302 -17.77 -6.37 -12.44
CA LYS A 302 -16.69 -5.53 -12.98
C LYS A 302 -16.86 -5.26 -14.48
N LYS A 303 -17.17 -6.28 -15.27
CA LYS A 303 -17.44 -6.15 -16.73
C LYS A 303 -18.60 -5.22 -17.02
N ARG A 304 -19.76 -5.42 -16.37
CA ARG A 304 -20.93 -4.54 -16.54
C ARG A 304 -20.65 -3.10 -16.13
N PHE A 305 -19.91 -2.87 -15.03
CA PHE A 305 -19.51 -1.53 -14.64
C PHE A 305 -18.56 -0.89 -15.67
N THR A 306 -17.57 -1.63 -16.16
CA THR A 306 -16.61 -1.16 -17.18
C THR A 306 -17.33 -0.79 -18.48
N THR A 307 -18.31 -1.59 -18.94
CA THR A 307 -19.15 -1.21 -20.10
C THR A 307 -20.02 0.02 -19.82
N ARG A 308 -20.57 0.14 -18.59
CA ARG A 308 -21.40 1.29 -18.19
C ARG A 308 -20.58 2.58 -18.04
N TRP A 309 -19.25 2.50 -17.85
CA TRP A 309 -18.37 3.67 -17.71
C TRP A 309 -18.55 4.71 -18.83
N GLU A 310 -18.86 4.28 -20.06
CA GLU A 310 -19.12 5.21 -21.17
C GLU A 310 -20.37 6.07 -21.01
N THR A 311 -21.31 5.67 -20.14
CA THR A 311 -22.57 6.39 -19.88
C THR A 311 -22.58 7.17 -18.56
N LEU A 312 -21.49 7.16 -17.79
CA LEU A 312 -21.47 7.86 -16.49
C LEU A 312 -21.38 9.38 -16.65
N LYS A 313 -22.10 10.09 -15.77
CA LYS A 313 -22.04 11.55 -15.60
C LYS A 313 -20.69 11.97 -15.04
N ASP A 314 -20.34 13.25 -15.22
CA ASP A 314 -19.19 13.93 -14.59
C ASP A 314 -17.80 13.30 -14.79
N LYS A 315 -17.66 12.32 -15.69
CA LYS A 315 -16.37 11.74 -16.09
C LYS A 315 -15.63 12.70 -17.02
N LYS A 316 -14.31 12.81 -16.85
CA LYS A 316 -13.43 13.59 -17.73
C LYS A 316 -12.85 12.79 -18.90
N SER A 317 -12.98 11.46 -18.87
CA SER A 317 -12.35 10.55 -19.83
C SER A 317 -13.17 9.26 -20.05
N SER A 318 -12.91 8.59 -21.17
CA SER A 318 -13.26 7.19 -21.43
C SER A 318 -12.47 6.20 -20.55
N SER A 319 -11.26 6.55 -20.13
CA SER A 319 -10.36 5.65 -19.39
C SER A 319 -10.40 5.89 -17.88
N PHE A 320 -10.13 4.84 -17.08
CA PHE A 320 -10.19 4.89 -15.63
C PHE A 320 -9.35 3.78 -14.98
N ASN A 321 -8.81 4.06 -13.79
CA ASN A 321 -7.96 3.14 -13.04
C ASN A 321 -8.69 2.36 -11.94
N SER A 322 -8.01 1.36 -11.38
CA SER A 322 -8.58 0.41 -10.40
C SER A 322 -9.20 1.06 -9.15
N TYR A 323 -8.80 2.28 -8.76
CA TYR A 323 -9.37 3.01 -7.63
C TYR A 323 -10.84 3.39 -7.84
N ALA A 324 -11.35 3.43 -9.08
CA ALA A 324 -12.78 3.55 -9.36
C ALA A 324 -13.60 2.42 -8.72
N PHE A 325 -13.10 1.18 -8.79
CA PHE A 325 -13.80 0.02 -8.21
C PHE A 325 -13.85 0.13 -6.68
N TYR A 326 -12.73 0.44 -6.04
CA TYR A 326 -12.67 0.62 -4.58
C TYR A 326 -13.51 1.81 -4.08
N ALA A 327 -13.57 2.92 -4.83
CA ALA A 327 -14.41 4.06 -4.49
C ALA A 327 -15.92 3.75 -4.62
N TYR A 328 -16.32 3.03 -5.67
CA TYR A 328 -17.70 2.55 -5.86
C TYR A 328 -18.11 1.56 -4.75
N ASP A 329 -17.25 0.58 -4.47
CA ASP A 329 -17.48 -0.46 -3.46
C ASP A 329 -17.51 0.10 -2.03
N SER A 330 -16.78 1.18 -1.74
CA SER A 330 -16.82 1.87 -0.45
C SER A 330 -18.21 2.46 -0.14
N VAL A 331 -18.94 2.93 -1.16
CA VAL A 331 -20.32 3.41 -1.01
C VAL A 331 -21.27 2.25 -0.76
N TRP A 332 -21.12 1.13 -1.49
CA TRP A 332 -21.95 -0.07 -1.29
C TRP A 332 -21.72 -0.74 0.06
N LEU A 333 -20.46 -0.78 0.54
CA LEU A 333 -20.11 -1.21 1.89
C LEU A 333 -20.85 -0.38 2.95
N LEU A 334 -20.83 0.95 2.80
CA LEU A 334 -21.56 1.85 3.69
C LEU A 334 -23.07 1.68 3.60
N ALA A 335 -23.62 1.47 2.40
CA ALA A 335 -25.06 1.24 2.19
C ALA A 335 -25.54 -0.06 2.83
N HIS A 336 -24.78 -1.15 2.71
CA HIS A 336 -25.05 -2.43 3.37
C HIS A 336 -24.96 -2.30 4.90
N ALA A 337 -23.92 -1.64 5.42
CA ALA A 337 -23.76 -1.42 6.85
C ALA A 337 -24.86 -0.53 7.44
N LEU A 338 -25.25 0.56 6.77
CA LEU A 338 -26.36 1.42 7.19
C LEU A 338 -27.71 0.67 7.15
N ASN A 339 -27.94 -0.18 6.14
CA ASN A 339 -29.13 -1.01 6.07
C ASN A 339 -29.23 -2.03 7.22
N VAL A 340 -28.10 -2.58 7.68
CA VAL A 340 -28.09 -3.41 8.91
C VAL A 340 -28.28 -2.55 10.16
N PHE A 341 -27.55 -1.44 10.28
CA PHE A 341 -27.64 -0.50 11.39
C PHE A 341 -29.08 -0.05 11.67
N PHE A 342 -29.84 0.34 10.64
CA PHE A 342 -31.24 0.74 10.78
C PHE A 342 -32.18 -0.44 11.13
N ARG A 343 -31.95 -1.64 10.58
CA ARG A 343 -32.71 -2.85 10.95
C ARG A 343 -32.50 -3.24 12.42
N GLU A 344 -31.32 -2.98 12.96
CA GLU A 344 -30.99 -3.15 14.38
C GLU A 344 -31.42 -1.95 15.26
N GLY A 345 -32.33 -1.09 14.79
CA GLY A 345 -32.81 0.08 15.56
C GLY A 345 -31.73 1.13 15.84
N GLY A 346 -30.67 1.19 15.02
CA GLY A 346 -29.67 2.25 15.09
C GLY A 346 -30.27 3.62 14.78
N ASN A 347 -29.87 4.63 15.55
CA ASN A 347 -30.34 6.00 15.40
C ASN A 347 -29.21 6.93 14.95
N VAL A 348 -29.52 7.86 14.05
CA VAL A 348 -28.60 8.92 13.64
C VAL A 348 -28.83 10.14 14.54
N SER A 349 -27.95 10.33 15.51
CA SER A 349 -27.91 11.49 16.39
C SER A 349 -26.47 11.94 16.63
N PHE A 350 -26.30 13.24 16.90
CA PHE A 350 -25.01 13.89 17.05
C PHE A 350 -25.02 14.75 18.31
N SER A 351 -23.99 14.61 19.14
CA SER A 351 -23.83 15.35 20.41
C SER A 351 -22.63 16.31 20.39
N TYR A 352 -22.72 17.37 21.18
CA TYR A 352 -21.61 18.32 21.37
C TYR A 352 -20.53 17.70 22.25
N ASP A 353 -19.27 17.72 21.80
CA ASP A 353 -18.16 17.36 22.68
C ASP A 353 -17.80 18.53 23.61
N PRO A 354 -17.82 18.38 24.94
CA PRO A 354 -17.54 19.46 25.88
C PRO A 354 -16.08 19.93 25.88
N LYS A 355 -15.17 19.28 25.17
CA LYS A 355 -13.79 19.72 24.92
C LYS A 355 -13.72 20.73 23.76
N LEU A 356 -14.56 20.57 22.74
CA LEU A 356 -14.54 21.35 21.50
C LEU A 356 -15.25 22.70 21.72
N LYS A 357 -14.48 23.68 22.19
CA LYS A 357 -14.94 25.04 22.50
C LYS A 357 -14.24 26.07 21.63
N ASP A 358 -15.01 27.02 21.13
CA ASP A 358 -14.45 28.19 20.46
C ASP A 358 -13.74 29.08 21.49
N THR A 359 -12.50 29.47 21.19
CA THR A 359 -11.81 30.52 21.96
C THR A 359 -12.31 31.89 21.50
N ASN A 360 -12.42 32.87 22.41
CA ASN A 360 -12.91 34.22 22.08
C ASN A 360 -12.11 34.83 20.91
N GLY A 361 -12.78 35.12 19.80
CA GLY A 361 -12.16 35.64 18.58
C GLY A 361 -11.65 34.58 17.58
N SER A 362 -11.89 33.29 17.84
CA SER A 362 -11.63 32.22 16.87
C SER A 362 -12.48 32.37 15.60
N ALA A 363 -11.85 32.16 14.44
CA ALA A 363 -12.55 31.92 13.18
C ALA A 363 -12.88 30.43 12.94
N LEU A 364 -12.25 29.52 13.70
CA LEU A 364 -12.55 28.09 13.69
C LEU A 364 -13.76 27.83 14.59
N GLN A 365 -14.84 27.32 14.01
CA GLN A 365 -16.11 26.99 14.68
C GLN A 365 -16.07 25.57 15.23
N LEU A 366 -15.20 25.34 16.21
CA LEU A 366 -15.02 24.03 16.84
C LEU A 366 -16.31 23.51 17.49
N THR A 367 -17.19 24.39 17.97
CA THR A 367 -18.50 24.01 18.53
C THR A 367 -19.52 23.48 17.50
N ALA A 368 -19.26 23.65 16.20
CA ALA A 368 -20.10 23.09 15.14
C ALA A 368 -19.80 21.60 14.88
N LEU A 369 -18.58 21.16 15.21
CA LEU A 369 -18.14 19.77 15.16
C LEU A 369 -18.85 18.97 16.26
N ARG A 370 -19.47 17.84 15.89
CA ARG A 370 -20.28 17.03 16.81
C ARG A 370 -19.96 15.55 16.66
N ASN A 371 -20.01 14.84 17.77
CA ASN A 371 -19.69 13.42 17.86
C ASN A 371 -20.88 12.60 17.34
N PHE A 372 -20.64 11.61 16.48
CA PHE A 372 -21.68 10.69 16.03
C PHE A 372 -21.95 9.64 17.12
N ASP A 373 -23.07 9.79 17.84
CA ASP A 373 -23.38 9.03 19.07
C ASP A 373 -23.33 7.51 18.91
N GLN A 374 -23.68 7.01 17.71
CA GLN A 374 -23.70 5.59 17.38
C GLN A 374 -22.64 5.19 16.34
N GLY A 375 -21.65 6.04 16.08
CA GLY A 375 -20.58 5.78 15.12
C GLY A 375 -19.75 4.54 15.44
N GLN A 376 -19.56 4.22 16.74
CA GLN A 376 -18.97 2.94 17.15
C GLN A 376 -19.83 1.73 16.75
N LYS A 377 -21.16 1.82 16.79
CA LYS A 377 -22.05 0.73 16.33
C LYS A 377 -21.93 0.55 14.82
N LEU A 378 -21.95 1.65 14.05
CA LEU A 378 -21.77 1.59 12.60
C LEU A 378 -20.39 1.03 12.22
N LEU A 379 -19.33 1.40 12.95
CA LEU A 379 -17.99 0.85 12.77
C LEU A 379 -17.93 -0.67 12.98
N GLN A 380 -18.53 -1.19 14.06
CA GLN A 380 -18.57 -2.64 14.30
C GLN A 380 -19.31 -3.37 13.17
N ILE A 381 -20.44 -2.83 12.71
CA ILE A 381 -21.18 -3.40 11.58
C ILE A 381 -20.31 -3.39 10.30
N LEU A 382 -19.68 -2.26 9.94
CA LEU A 382 -18.80 -2.12 8.78
C LEU A 382 -17.69 -3.19 8.74
N ILE A 383 -17.03 -3.44 9.87
CA ILE A 383 -15.95 -4.45 9.99
C ILE A 383 -16.48 -5.87 9.74
N THR A 384 -17.74 -6.16 10.13
CA THR A 384 -18.38 -7.47 9.95
C THR A 384 -19.01 -7.71 8.57
N MET A 385 -19.00 -6.71 7.67
CA MET A 385 -19.56 -6.87 6.32
C MET A 385 -18.75 -7.89 5.49
N ASN A 386 -19.48 -8.72 4.73
CA ASN A 386 -18.92 -9.70 3.81
C ASN A 386 -19.82 -9.77 2.56
N PHE A 387 -19.34 -9.24 1.43
CA PHE A 387 -20.03 -9.28 0.14
C PHE A 387 -19.02 -9.22 -1.02
N THR A 388 -19.49 -9.39 -2.26
CA THR A 388 -18.64 -9.27 -3.46
C THR A 388 -19.04 -8.01 -4.24
N GLY A 389 -18.09 -7.08 -4.38
CA GLY A 389 -18.24 -5.84 -5.15
C GLY A 389 -17.62 -5.92 -6.54
N LEU A 390 -17.24 -4.76 -7.09
CA LEU A 390 -16.52 -4.64 -8.36
C LEU A 390 -15.04 -5.02 -8.24
N SER A 391 -14.43 -4.72 -7.11
CA SER A 391 -13.01 -4.98 -6.81
C SER A 391 -12.74 -6.46 -6.45
N GLY A 392 -13.70 -7.12 -5.80
CA GLY A 392 -13.57 -8.51 -5.36
C GLY A 392 -14.42 -8.80 -4.12
N GLN A 393 -13.96 -9.72 -3.28
CA GLN A 393 -14.57 -9.95 -1.97
C GLN A 393 -14.19 -8.83 -1.00
N ILE A 394 -15.19 -8.21 -0.38
CA ILE A 394 -15.05 -7.14 0.61
C ILE A 394 -15.39 -7.74 1.97
N GLN A 395 -14.35 -7.99 2.75
CA GLN A 395 -14.39 -8.46 4.13
C GLN A 395 -13.09 -7.99 4.80
N PHE A 396 -13.12 -7.67 6.10
CA PHE A 396 -11.98 -7.12 6.82
C PHE A 396 -11.22 -8.14 7.70
N ASP A 397 -9.93 -7.90 7.90
CA ASP A 397 -9.12 -8.51 8.96
C ASP A 397 -9.24 -7.72 10.29
N LEU A 398 -8.51 -8.16 11.34
CA LEU A 398 -8.53 -7.50 12.66
C LEU A 398 -7.86 -6.11 12.62
N GLU A 399 -6.95 -5.93 11.67
CA GLU A 399 -6.19 -4.73 11.35
C GLU A 399 -6.95 -3.75 10.43
N LYS A 400 -8.17 -4.09 10.01
CA LYS A 400 -9.10 -3.31 9.16
C LYS A 400 -8.61 -3.08 7.72
N ASN A 401 -7.85 -4.03 7.18
CA ASN A 401 -7.56 -4.17 5.75
C ASN A 401 -8.57 -5.12 5.09
N LEU A 402 -8.70 -5.03 3.75
CA LEU A 402 -9.31 -6.09 2.97
C LEU A 402 -8.52 -7.41 3.12
N ILE A 403 -9.24 -8.52 3.28
CA ILE A 403 -8.65 -9.87 3.24
C ILE A 403 -8.09 -10.23 1.85
N HIS A 404 -7.34 -11.32 1.78
CA HIS A 404 -6.79 -11.88 0.54
C HIS A 404 -5.98 -10.88 -0.33
N PRO A 405 -5.00 -10.15 0.25
CA PRO A 405 -4.24 -9.13 -0.47
C PRO A 405 -3.44 -9.74 -1.62
N ALA A 406 -3.70 -9.23 -2.82
CA ALA A 406 -3.13 -9.71 -4.07
C ALA A 406 -2.87 -8.57 -5.07
N PHE A 407 -1.90 -8.80 -5.96
CA PHE A 407 -1.46 -7.85 -6.97
C PHE A 407 -1.27 -8.56 -8.33
N ASP A 408 -1.68 -7.92 -9.43
CA ASP A 408 -1.23 -8.33 -10.76
C ASP A 408 0.26 -7.95 -10.88
N VAL A 409 1.11 -8.87 -11.35
CA VAL A 409 2.49 -8.57 -11.74
C VAL A 409 2.50 -8.25 -13.23
N LEU A 410 2.93 -7.04 -13.58
CA LEU A 410 2.87 -6.50 -14.94
C LEU A 410 4.27 -6.22 -15.48
N ASN A 411 4.40 -6.26 -16.80
CA ASN A 411 5.56 -5.82 -17.56
C ASN A 411 5.09 -4.96 -18.73
N PHE A 412 5.64 -3.76 -18.88
CA PHE A 412 5.37 -2.90 -20.03
C PHE A 412 6.25 -3.34 -21.21
N GLY A 413 5.63 -3.63 -22.35
CA GLY A 413 6.36 -4.13 -23.53
C GLY A 413 5.59 -3.88 -24.83
N GLY A 414 6.28 -3.30 -25.81
CA GLY A 414 5.67 -2.87 -27.07
C GLY A 414 4.64 -1.77 -26.82
N ASN A 415 3.36 -2.08 -27.01
CA ASN A 415 2.28 -1.09 -27.00
C ASN A 415 1.59 -0.86 -25.64
N GLY A 416 1.94 -1.61 -24.58
CA GLY A 416 1.28 -1.44 -23.28
C GLY A 416 1.68 -2.43 -22.19
N LEU A 417 0.86 -2.49 -21.14
CA LEU A 417 1.02 -3.40 -20.00
C LEU A 417 0.57 -4.83 -20.35
N ARG A 418 1.45 -5.81 -20.10
CA ARG A 418 1.16 -7.24 -20.15
C ARG A 418 1.23 -7.83 -18.74
N SER A 419 0.22 -8.59 -18.31
CA SER A 419 0.37 -9.40 -17.09
C SER A 419 1.37 -10.53 -17.33
N ILE A 420 2.30 -10.70 -16.41
CA ILE A 420 3.22 -11.84 -16.33
C ILE A 420 2.86 -12.81 -15.21
N GLY A 421 1.78 -12.54 -14.47
CA GLY A 421 1.30 -13.35 -13.36
C GLY A 421 0.70 -12.50 -12.25
N TYR A 422 0.69 -13.05 -11.05
CA TYR A 422 0.08 -12.51 -9.85
C TYR A 422 0.99 -12.73 -8.65
N TRP A 423 0.83 -11.92 -7.62
CA TRP A 423 1.32 -12.18 -6.27
C TRP A 423 0.13 -12.20 -5.31
N SER A 424 0.17 -13.06 -4.29
CA SER A 424 -0.68 -12.95 -3.11
C SER A 424 0.10 -13.35 -1.85
N ASN A 425 -0.35 -12.93 -0.66
CA ASN A 425 0.21 -13.42 0.59
C ASN A 425 -0.02 -14.94 0.83
N TYR A 426 -0.86 -15.57 0.01
CA TYR A 426 -1.28 -16.98 0.11
C TYR A 426 -0.42 -17.93 -0.75
N SER A 427 0.00 -17.46 -1.92
CA SER A 427 0.75 -18.24 -2.94
C SER A 427 2.16 -17.71 -3.21
N LEU A 428 2.44 -16.47 -2.83
CA LEU A 428 3.49 -15.64 -3.45
C LEU A 428 3.26 -15.58 -4.97
N LEU A 429 4.32 -15.63 -5.78
CA LEU A 429 4.29 -15.44 -7.23
C LEU A 429 3.66 -16.64 -7.98
N SER A 430 2.66 -16.40 -8.84
CA SER A 430 1.99 -17.43 -9.62
C SER A 430 1.49 -16.93 -10.98
N VAL A 431 1.37 -17.82 -11.97
CA VAL A 431 0.64 -17.56 -13.23
C VAL A 431 -0.85 -17.92 -13.17
N VAL A 432 -1.30 -18.50 -12.05
CA VAL A 432 -2.71 -18.84 -11.78
C VAL A 432 -3.34 -17.73 -10.92
N ALA A 433 -4.55 -17.30 -11.28
CA ALA A 433 -5.24 -16.21 -10.60
C ALA A 433 -5.54 -16.52 -9.12
N PRO A 434 -5.47 -15.53 -8.21
CA PRO A 434 -5.50 -15.77 -6.75
C PRO A 434 -6.75 -16.50 -6.25
N GLU A 435 -7.92 -16.19 -6.81
CA GLU A 435 -9.22 -16.79 -6.44
C GLU A 435 -9.29 -18.30 -6.70
N ILE A 436 -8.53 -18.81 -7.68
CA ILE A 436 -8.41 -20.25 -7.97
C ILE A 436 -7.48 -20.95 -6.95
N LEU A 437 -6.61 -20.18 -6.30
CA LEU A 437 -5.64 -20.66 -5.31
C LEU A 437 -6.19 -20.64 -3.88
N PHE A 438 -7.02 -19.65 -3.52
CA PHE A 438 -7.69 -19.58 -2.21
C PHE A 438 -8.64 -20.77 -1.95
N ALA A 439 -9.09 -21.46 -3.01
CA ALA A 439 -9.88 -22.69 -2.92
C ALA A 439 -9.05 -23.96 -2.61
N LYS A 440 -7.73 -23.83 -2.38
CA LYS A 440 -6.79 -24.91 -2.10
C LYS A 440 -5.93 -24.52 -0.89
N PRO A 441 -5.27 -25.45 -0.17
CA PRO A 441 -4.38 -25.10 0.94
C PRO A 441 -3.24 -24.15 0.53
N PRO A 442 -2.73 -23.28 1.43
CA PRO A 442 -1.64 -22.35 1.12
C PRO A 442 -0.37 -23.07 0.69
N ASN A 443 0.28 -22.57 -0.34
CA ASN A 443 1.53 -23.13 -0.87
C ASN A 443 2.44 -22.02 -1.39
N THR A 444 3.48 -21.70 -0.63
CA THR A 444 4.47 -20.66 -0.92
C THR A 444 5.83 -21.22 -1.37
N SER A 445 5.91 -22.54 -1.62
CA SER A 445 7.16 -23.23 -1.96
C SER A 445 7.76 -22.73 -3.27
N THR A 446 9.09 -22.59 -3.29
CA THR A 446 9.83 -22.01 -4.44
C THR A 446 9.66 -22.79 -5.74
N SER A 447 9.36 -24.09 -5.67
CA SER A 447 9.09 -24.93 -6.85
C SER A 447 7.75 -24.66 -7.53
N ASN A 448 6.82 -23.97 -6.86
CA ASN A 448 5.52 -23.56 -7.40
C ASN A 448 5.48 -22.08 -7.80
N GLN A 449 6.56 -21.32 -7.53
CA GLN A 449 6.62 -19.90 -7.87
C GLN A 449 6.96 -19.72 -9.34
N HIS A 450 6.04 -19.14 -10.10
CA HIS A 450 6.14 -19.00 -11.55
C HIS A 450 5.61 -17.65 -12.03
N LEU A 451 6.30 -17.06 -13.01
CA LEU A 451 5.86 -15.91 -13.80
C LEU A 451 6.18 -16.18 -15.27
N TYR A 452 5.45 -15.55 -16.19
CA TYR A 452 5.81 -15.49 -17.60
C TYR A 452 7.08 -14.64 -17.82
N SER A 453 7.66 -14.76 -19.02
CA SER A 453 8.88 -14.03 -19.36
C SER A 453 8.71 -12.51 -19.31
N VAL A 454 9.82 -11.83 -19.05
CA VAL A 454 9.92 -10.37 -18.95
C VAL A 454 10.73 -9.85 -20.13
N ILE A 455 10.26 -8.77 -20.74
CA ILE A 455 11.08 -7.88 -21.57
C ILE A 455 11.67 -6.85 -20.62
N TRP A 456 12.97 -6.66 -20.66
CA TRP A 456 13.72 -5.73 -19.81
C TRP A 456 14.12 -4.47 -20.61
N PRO A 457 14.50 -3.37 -19.93
CA PRO A 457 15.01 -2.17 -20.60
C PRO A 457 16.17 -2.51 -21.56
N GLY A 458 16.24 -1.83 -22.70
CA GLY A 458 17.07 -2.23 -23.84
C GLY A 458 16.58 -3.49 -24.59
N GLU A 459 15.26 -3.72 -24.62
CA GLU A 459 14.54 -4.73 -25.41
C GLU A 459 14.99 -6.20 -25.25
N THR A 460 15.71 -6.52 -24.19
CA THR A 460 16.25 -7.88 -23.97
C THR A 460 15.30 -8.76 -23.15
N THR A 461 15.29 -10.06 -23.43
CA THR A 461 14.64 -11.08 -22.57
C THR A 461 15.61 -11.70 -21.57
N ALA A 462 16.91 -11.45 -21.70
CA ALA A 462 17.92 -11.95 -20.78
C ALA A 462 17.84 -11.19 -19.44
N LYS A 463 17.54 -11.92 -18.36
CA LYS A 463 17.42 -11.37 -17.00
C LYS A 463 18.65 -10.55 -16.61
N PRO A 464 18.52 -9.24 -16.31
CA PRO A 464 19.63 -8.40 -15.88
C PRO A 464 20.30 -8.93 -14.60
N ARG A 465 21.61 -8.67 -14.50
CA ARG A 465 22.43 -8.95 -13.31
C ARG A 465 21.93 -8.21 -12.07
N GLY A 466 21.27 -7.05 -12.26
CA GLY A 466 20.80 -6.18 -11.19
C GLY A 466 21.90 -5.37 -10.49
N TRP A 467 23.16 -5.46 -10.95
CA TRP A 467 24.26 -4.64 -10.48
C TRP A 467 25.40 -4.53 -11.51
N VAL A 468 26.23 -3.51 -11.35
CA VAL A 468 27.51 -3.28 -12.04
C VAL A 468 28.60 -2.96 -11.02
N PHE A 469 29.87 -3.13 -11.37
CA PHE A 469 30.96 -2.62 -10.53
C PHE A 469 30.88 -1.09 -10.41
N PRO A 470 31.32 -0.51 -9.29
CA PRO A 470 31.15 0.91 -9.05
C PRO A 470 32.03 1.74 -9.98
N ASN A 471 31.40 2.59 -10.79
CA ASN A 471 32.12 3.53 -11.67
C ASN A 471 32.81 4.68 -10.90
N ASN A 472 32.89 4.60 -9.56
CA ASN A 472 33.65 5.52 -8.71
C ASN A 472 35.19 5.32 -8.80
N GLY A 473 35.65 4.39 -9.63
CA GLY A 473 37.07 4.15 -9.91
C GLY A 473 37.83 3.38 -8.83
N LYS A 474 37.17 2.89 -7.78
CA LYS A 474 37.82 2.15 -6.68
C LYS A 474 37.95 0.66 -7.04
N PRO A 475 39.16 0.12 -7.22
CA PRO A 475 39.35 -1.31 -7.45
C PRO A 475 39.08 -2.12 -6.17
N LEU A 476 38.68 -3.38 -6.34
CA LEU A 476 38.50 -4.35 -5.26
C LEU A 476 39.79 -4.49 -4.44
N ARG A 477 39.71 -4.24 -3.13
CA ARG A 477 40.86 -4.25 -2.22
C ARG A 477 41.02 -5.63 -1.58
N ILE A 478 42.10 -6.31 -1.93
CA ILE A 478 42.38 -7.68 -1.51
C ILE A 478 43.47 -7.65 -0.44
N ALA A 479 43.13 -8.03 0.79
CA ALA A 479 44.08 -8.21 1.88
C ALA A 479 44.86 -9.52 1.67
N VAL A 480 46.18 -9.40 1.50
CA VAL A 480 47.09 -10.51 1.22
C VAL A 480 48.04 -10.73 2.40
N PRO A 481 48.06 -11.90 3.06
CA PRO A 481 48.96 -12.17 4.18
C PRO A 481 50.44 -11.97 3.81
N TYR A 482 51.12 -10.98 4.41
CA TYR A 482 52.57 -10.80 4.23
C TYR A 482 53.35 -11.78 5.11
N ARG A 483 53.41 -13.03 4.64
CA ARG A 483 54.00 -14.17 5.33
C ARG A 483 55.52 -14.21 5.20
N ILE A 484 56.14 -14.83 6.20
CA ILE A 484 57.59 -15.15 6.21
C ILE A 484 57.81 -16.62 5.89
N SER A 485 56.97 -17.51 6.42
CA SER A 485 56.97 -18.95 6.11
C SER A 485 56.01 -19.29 4.97
N TYR A 486 56.37 -20.25 4.13
CA TYR A 486 55.56 -20.73 3.00
C TYR A 486 55.23 -19.62 1.98
N GLN A 487 56.28 -18.97 1.47
CA GLN A 487 56.18 -17.85 0.51
C GLN A 487 55.67 -18.30 -0.87
N GLU A 488 55.70 -19.61 -1.14
CA GLU A 488 55.14 -20.27 -2.32
C GLU A 488 53.61 -20.22 -2.32
N PHE A 489 52.99 -20.23 -1.13
CA PHE A 489 51.54 -20.17 -0.97
C PHE A 489 51.04 -18.75 -1.25
N VAL A 490 51.63 -17.76 -0.57
CA VAL A 490 51.53 -16.34 -0.92
C VAL A 490 52.67 -15.52 -0.32
N SER A 491 53.22 -14.58 -1.10
CA SER A 491 54.22 -13.61 -0.64
C SER A 491 54.06 -12.24 -1.30
N LYS A 492 54.68 -11.22 -0.69
CA LYS A 492 55.00 -9.97 -1.38
C LYS A 492 56.02 -10.24 -2.51
N ASP A 493 55.96 -9.48 -3.58
CA ASP A 493 56.86 -9.58 -4.74
C ASP A 493 57.21 -8.20 -5.32
N LYS A 494 58.16 -8.13 -6.25
CA LYS A 494 58.56 -6.90 -6.97
C LYS A 494 57.91 -6.73 -8.34
N GLY A 495 57.20 -7.73 -8.85
CA GLY A 495 56.47 -7.67 -10.11
C GLY A 495 55.22 -6.79 -10.07
N PRO A 496 54.53 -6.58 -11.22
CA PRO A 496 53.47 -5.57 -11.36
C PRO A 496 52.27 -5.71 -10.41
N LYS A 497 52.03 -6.90 -9.85
CA LYS A 497 50.96 -7.18 -8.89
C LYS A 497 51.34 -6.87 -7.44
N GLY A 498 52.63 -6.66 -7.13
CA GLY A 498 53.17 -6.49 -5.77
C GLY A 498 53.12 -7.74 -4.88
N VAL A 499 52.52 -8.84 -5.35
CA VAL A 499 52.34 -10.12 -4.67
C VAL A 499 52.42 -11.28 -5.67
N ARG A 500 52.70 -12.49 -5.16
CA ARG A 500 52.76 -13.75 -5.93
C ARG A 500 52.36 -14.95 -5.06
N GLY A 501 52.26 -16.13 -5.67
CA GLY A 501 52.09 -17.42 -4.99
C GLY A 501 50.78 -18.09 -5.35
N TYR A 502 50.66 -19.37 -5.00
CA TYR A 502 49.56 -20.26 -5.40
C TYR A 502 48.16 -19.64 -5.24
N CYS A 503 47.89 -18.96 -4.12
CA CYS A 503 46.60 -18.30 -3.88
C CYS A 503 46.30 -17.16 -4.87
N ILE A 504 47.32 -16.40 -5.26
CA ILE A 504 47.20 -15.33 -6.26
C ILE A 504 46.95 -15.94 -7.64
N ASP A 505 47.67 -17.01 -7.99
CA ASP A 505 47.54 -17.65 -9.30
C ASP A 505 46.17 -18.34 -9.48
N VAL A 506 45.67 -19.03 -8.45
CA VAL A 506 44.32 -19.62 -8.43
C VAL A 506 43.23 -18.55 -8.54
N PHE A 507 43.34 -17.45 -7.78
CA PHE A 507 42.36 -16.37 -7.83
C PHE A 507 42.41 -15.60 -9.17
N GLU A 508 43.59 -15.33 -9.72
CA GLU A 508 43.74 -14.71 -11.03
C GLU A 508 43.18 -15.59 -12.16
N ALA A 509 43.34 -16.91 -12.08
CA ALA A 509 42.67 -17.87 -12.97
C ALA A 509 41.14 -17.86 -12.79
N ALA A 510 40.64 -17.78 -11.56
CA ALA A 510 39.20 -17.66 -11.32
C ALA A 510 38.61 -16.35 -11.89
N ILE A 511 39.34 -15.23 -11.78
CA ILE A 511 38.95 -13.95 -12.38
C ILE A 511 39.01 -14.01 -13.92
N SER A 512 39.97 -14.73 -14.52
CA SER A 512 40.06 -14.83 -15.99
C SER A 512 38.93 -15.63 -16.64
N LEU A 513 38.20 -16.43 -15.87
CA LEU A 513 36.98 -17.14 -16.28
C LEU A 513 35.70 -16.29 -16.18
N LEU A 514 35.77 -15.08 -15.62
CA LEU A 514 34.62 -14.18 -15.51
C LEU A 514 34.40 -13.44 -16.84
N PRO A 515 33.15 -13.36 -17.36
CA PRO A 515 32.85 -12.68 -18.63
C PRO A 515 32.82 -11.14 -18.50
N TYR A 516 33.62 -10.57 -17.59
CA TYR A 516 33.68 -9.15 -17.28
C TYR A 516 35.00 -8.82 -16.54
N PRO A 517 35.55 -7.61 -16.70
CA PRO A 517 36.73 -7.19 -15.95
C PRO A 517 36.41 -7.00 -14.45
N VAL A 518 37.37 -7.35 -13.60
CA VAL A 518 37.33 -7.05 -12.15
C VAL A 518 38.58 -6.23 -11.78
N PRO A 519 38.50 -4.89 -11.75
CA PRO A 519 39.58 -4.03 -11.27
C PRO A 519 39.89 -4.35 -9.80
N ARG A 520 41.17 -4.58 -9.47
CA ARG A 520 41.59 -5.11 -8.17
C ARG A 520 42.99 -4.65 -7.78
N THR A 521 43.24 -4.48 -6.48
CA THR A 521 44.55 -4.15 -5.92
C THR A 521 44.86 -5.05 -4.72
N TYR A 522 46.08 -5.58 -4.70
CA TYR A 522 46.59 -6.42 -3.61
C TYR A 522 47.26 -5.55 -2.55
N ILE A 523 46.90 -5.76 -1.29
CA ILE A 523 47.36 -4.98 -0.14
C ILE A 523 48.00 -5.93 0.87
N PRO A 524 49.32 -5.86 1.11
CA PRO A 524 49.97 -6.73 2.08
C PRO A 524 49.47 -6.42 3.51
N TYR A 525 49.04 -7.46 4.21
CA TYR A 525 48.59 -7.44 5.60
C TYR A 525 49.69 -7.99 6.51
N GLY A 526 50.07 -7.25 7.55
CA GLY A 526 51.07 -7.64 8.54
C GLY A 526 52.38 -6.85 8.45
N ASP A 527 53.23 -7.00 9.46
CA ASP A 527 54.49 -6.26 9.64
C ASP A 527 55.64 -6.77 8.76
N GLY A 528 55.55 -8.00 8.24
CA GLY A 528 56.66 -8.68 7.57
C GLY A 528 57.77 -9.14 8.50
N LEU A 529 57.55 -9.10 9.82
CA LEU A 529 58.42 -9.59 10.89
C LEU A 529 57.82 -10.80 11.61
N ARG A 530 56.50 -11.01 11.50
CA ARG A 530 55.77 -12.23 11.91
C ARG A 530 54.66 -12.57 10.90
N ASN A 531 54.21 -13.83 10.89
CA ASN A 531 53.02 -14.20 10.13
C ASN A 531 51.77 -13.54 10.75
N PRO A 532 50.86 -12.93 9.96
CA PRO A 532 49.66 -12.31 10.47
C PRO A 532 48.60 -13.34 10.92
N SER A 533 47.75 -12.93 11.87
CA SER A 533 46.61 -13.70 12.36
C SER A 533 45.45 -13.67 11.37
N TYR A 534 45.01 -14.84 10.88
CA TYR A 534 43.82 -14.94 10.03
C TYR A 534 42.55 -14.40 10.69
N ASN A 535 42.38 -14.60 12.00
CA ASN A 535 41.20 -14.09 12.72
C ASN A 535 41.16 -12.55 12.70
N ASN A 536 42.33 -11.90 12.74
CA ASN A 536 42.43 -10.45 12.64
C ASN A 536 42.12 -9.99 11.20
N ILE A 537 42.69 -10.66 10.19
CA ILE A 537 42.39 -10.38 8.78
C ILE A 537 40.88 -10.46 8.51
N VAL A 538 40.22 -11.54 8.95
CA VAL A 538 38.78 -11.75 8.76
C VAL A 538 37.95 -10.74 9.55
N ASN A 539 38.37 -10.38 10.76
CA ASN A 539 37.72 -9.33 11.55
C ASN A 539 37.82 -7.96 10.85
N ASP A 540 39.01 -7.55 10.44
CA ASP A 540 39.27 -6.24 9.86
C ASP A 540 38.60 -6.08 8.50
N VAL A 541 38.52 -7.19 7.74
CA VAL A 541 37.64 -7.36 6.58
C VAL A 541 36.17 -7.12 6.96
N SER A 542 35.64 -7.82 7.96
CA SER A 542 34.23 -7.70 8.36
C SER A 542 33.83 -6.33 8.93
N GLN A 543 34.80 -5.57 9.42
CA GLN A 543 34.63 -4.22 9.97
C GLN A 543 34.96 -3.11 8.95
N ASN A 544 35.36 -3.44 7.71
CA ASN A 544 35.81 -2.50 6.68
C ASN A 544 36.91 -1.52 7.15
N VAL A 545 37.81 -2.00 8.02
CA VAL A 545 38.88 -1.20 8.63
C VAL A 545 39.94 -0.88 7.58
N SER A 546 40.13 0.41 7.31
CA SER A 546 41.16 0.88 6.39
C SER A 546 42.56 0.71 6.99
N MET A 547 43.32 -0.29 6.52
CA MET A 547 44.74 -0.50 6.86
C MET A 547 45.72 0.61 6.40
N CYS A 548 45.21 1.77 5.99
CA CYS A 548 45.97 3.01 5.95
C CYS A 548 45.30 3.99 6.91
N SER A 549 46.05 4.54 7.85
CA SER A 549 45.58 5.62 8.71
C SER A 549 45.02 6.78 7.87
N TYR A 550 43.79 7.19 8.14
CA TYR A 550 42.97 8.17 7.42
C TYR A 550 42.44 7.72 6.03
N ILE A 551 41.26 7.07 6.02
CA ILE A 551 40.03 7.45 5.26
C ILE A 551 38.98 6.31 5.37
N ASN A 552 37.70 6.68 5.44
CA ASN A 552 36.59 5.83 5.93
C ASN A 552 36.21 4.60 5.07
N ASN A 553 35.68 3.59 5.76
CA ASN A 553 34.78 2.48 5.35
C ASN A 553 34.77 2.11 3.85
N LEU A 554 35.46 1.02 3.48
CA LEU A 554 35.34 0.38 2.15
C LEU A 554 35.57 -1.13 2.23
N ASP A 555 34.87 -1.87 1.38
CA ASP A 555 34.87 -3.34 1.37
C ASP A 555 36.23 -3.95 1.05
N LEU A 556 36.60 -4.93 1.88
CA LEU A 556 37.82 -5.72 1.80
C LEU A 556 37.46 -7.20 1.57
N LEU A 557 38.34 -7.94 0.88
CA LEU A 557 38.29 -9.40 0.84
C LEU A 557 39.64 -9.99 1.24
N SER A 558 39.63 -11.17 1.87
CA SER A 558 40.82 -11.94 2.23
C SER A 558 40.99 -13.16 1.33
N ILE A 559 42.24 -13.51 1.05
CA ILE A 559 42.67 -14.70 0.29
C ILE A 559 43.85 -15.35 1.02
#